data_AF-A0A7X6PMU1-F1
#
_entry.id   AF-A0A7X6PMU1-F1
#
_cell.length_a   1.000
_cell.length_b   1.000
_cell.length_c   1.000
_cell.angle_alpha   90.00
_cell.angle_beta   90.00
_cell.angle_gamma   90.00
#
_symmetry.space_group_name_H-M   'P 1'
#
loop_
_entity.id
_entity.type
_entity.pdbx_description
1 polymer ?
#
loop_
_entity_poly.entity_id
_entity_poly.type
_entity_poly.pdbx_seq_one_letter_code
_entity_poly.pdbx_strand_id
1 'polypeptide(L)'
;VASLPAVSGAELGVRPLLIQATGDPQTPYGTHRALADAMNAHVVTVNGSGHGHVGLGNAAVDEIVVDYLRDGQVTVTEVPGLNR
;
A
#
# COMPACT_ATOMS: atom_id res chain seq x y z
N VAL A 1 10.60 4.78 -31.14
CA VAL A 1 9.68 4.87 -29.99
C VAL A 1 10.54 4.95 -28.72
N ALA A 2 10.27 5.87 -27.81
CA ALA A 2 10.96 5.90 -26.52
C ALA A 2 10.43 4.77 -25.63
N SER A 3 11.29 4.10 -24.87
CA SER A 3 10.87 3.09 -23.90
C SER A 3 10.16 3.75 -22.71
N LEU A 4 9.25 3.01 -22.07
CA LEU A 4 8.67 3.45 -20.81
C LEU A 4 9.76 3.54 -19.73
N PRO A 5 9.63 4.49 -18.77
CA PRO A 5 10.51 4.53 -17.62
C PRO A 5 10.36 3.25 -16.79
N ALA A 6 11.44 2.86 -16.13
CA ALA A 6 11.39 1.77 -15.16
C ALA A 6 10.52 2.17 -13.97
N VAL A 7 9.76 1.22 -13.43
CA VAL A 7 9.09 1.39 -12.13
C VAL A 7 10.17 1.36 -11.06
N SER A 8 10.44 2.51 -10.44
CA SER A 8 11.47 2.63 -9.40
C SER A 8 11.15 3.77 -8.43
N GLY A 9 11.45 3.54 -7.15
CA GLY A 9 11.38 4.57 -6.09
C GLY A 9 12.68 5.34 -5.87
N ALA A 10 13.74 5.08 -6.65
CA ALA A 10 15.09 5.58 -6.38
C ALA A 10 15.21 7.12 -6.30
N GLU A 11 14.38 7.83 -7.07
CA GLU A 11 14.37 9.29 -7.15
C GLU A 11 13.33 9.95 -6.22
N LEU A 12 12.62 9.16 -5.40
CA LEU A 12 11.60 9.68 -4.50
C LEU A 12 12.22 10.13 -3.17
N GLY A 13 11.99 11.39 -2.79
CA GLY A 13 12.41 11.92 -1.49
C GLY A 13 11.67 11.31 -0.30
N VAL A 14 10.53 10.65 -0.53
CA VAL A 14 9.72 9.93 0.46
C VAL A 14 9.36 8.56 -0.12
N ARG A 15 9.57 7.50 0.67
CA ARG A 15 9.23 6.12 0.27
C ARG A 15 7.71 5.97 0.15
N PRO A 16 7.17 5.46 -0.97
CA PRO A 16 5.73 5.29 -1.15
C PRO A 16 5.08 4.40 -0.09
N LEU A 17 3.81 4.68 0.23
CA LEU A 17 2.95 3.78 0.99
C LEU A 17 2.21 2.83 0.06
N LEU A 18 2.34 1.52 0.28
CA LEU A 18 1.64 0.45 -0.42
C LEU A 18 0.73 -0.27 0.58
N ILE A 19 -0.57 -0.32 0.28
CA ILE A 19 -1.57 -1.01 1.10
C ILE A 19 -2.03 -2.23 0.33
N GLN A 20 -1.98 -3.40 0.96
CA GLN A 20 -2.35 -4.65 0.30
C GLN A 20 -3.16 -5.54 1.22
N ALA A 21 -4.30 -6.03 0.74
CA ALA A 21 -5.15 -6.94 1.50
C ALA A 21 -4.73 -8.40 1.29
N THR A 22 -4.78 -9.21 2.34
CA THR A 22 -4.44 -10.64 2.26
C THR A 22 -5.41 -11.42 1.37
N GLY A 23 -6.65 -10.95 1.25
CA GLY A 23 -7.71 -11.54 0.41
C GLY A 23 -8.19 -10.64 -0.73
N ASP A 24 -7.32 -9.82 -1.34
CA ASP A 24 -7.69 -9.03 -2.53
C ASP A 24 -7.93 -9.96 -3.76
N PRO A 25 -9.13 -9.98 -4.35
CA PRO A 25 -9.46 -10.87 -5.47
C PRO A 25 -8.92 -10.38 -6.83
N GLN A 26 -8.53 -9.12 -6.97
CA GLN A 26 -8.07 -8.53 -8.23
C GLN A 26 -6.55 -8.36 -8.27
N THR A 27 -5.94 -8.02 -7.14
CA THR A 27 -4.48 -7.91 -6.98
C THR A 27 -4.02 -8.84 -5.86
N PRO A 28 -3.86 -10.16 -6.12
CA PRO A 28 -3.61 -11.14 -5.07
C PRO A 28 -2.40 -10.78 -4.20
N TYR A 29 -2.52 -10.96 -2.88
CA TYR A 29 -1.53 -10.54 -1.89
C TYR A 29 -0.09 -10.93 -2.28
N GLY A 30 0.15 -12.17 -2.74
CA GLY A 30 1.49 -12.63 -3.12
C GLY A 30 2.17 -11.85 -4.25
N THR A 31 1.42 -11.05 -5.02
CA THR A 31 1.94 -10.29 -6.17
C THR A 31 2.50 -8.91 -5.80
N HIS A 32 2.21 -8.38 -4.61
CA HIS A 32 2.59 -7.01 -4.22
C HIS A 32 4.10 -6.80 -4.11
N ARG A 33 4.85 -7.87 -3.80
CA ARG A 33 6.27 -7.80 -3.46
C ARG A 33 7.12 -7.17 -4.58
N ALA A 34 6.84 -7.53 -5.84
CA ALA A 34 7.60 -6.99 -6.96
C ALA A 34 7.49 -5.45 -7.04
N LEU A 35 6.30 -4.90 -6.81
CA LEU A 35 6.08 -3.45 -6.79
C LEU A 35 6.69 -2.82 -5.53
N ALA A 36 6.51 -3.44 -4.37
CA ALA A 36 7.06 -2.95 -3.11
C ALA A 36 8.59 -2.85 -3.15
N ASP A 37 9.25 -3.89 -3.68
CA ASP A 37 10.71 -3.95 -3.81
C ASP A 37 11.21 -2.90 -4.81
N ALA A 38 10.57 -2.80 -5.98
CA ALA A 38 10.94 -1.82 -7.01
C ALA A 38 10.79 -0.36 -6.52
N MET A 39 9.74 -0.09 -5.74
CA MET A 39 9.44 1.25 -5.23
C MET A 39 10.11 1.55 -3.88
N ASN A 40 10.80 0.59 -3.26
CA ASN A 40 11.24 0.67 -1.87
C ASN A 40 10.10 1.13 -0.93
N ALA A 41 8.90 0.58 -1.13
CA ALA A 41 7.70 1.05 -0.47
C ALA A 41 7.67 0.67 1.02
N HIS A 42 6.92 1.43 1.81
CA HIS A 42 6.34 0.94 3.06
C HIS A 42 5.14 0.07 2.73
N VAL A 43 5.07 -1.13 3.31
CA VAL A 43 3.95 -2.04 3.09
C VAL A 43 3.10 -2.12 4.35
N VAL A 44 1.80 -1.83 4.19
CA VAL A 44 0.77 -2.08 5.21
C VAL A 44 -0.12 -3.22 4.72
N THR A 45 -0.10 -4.31 5.48
CA THR A 45 -0.92 -5.48 5.22
C THR A 45 -2.30 -5.29 5.84
N VAL A 46 -3.36 -5.47 5.06
CA VAL A 46 -4.73 -5.48 5.55
C VAL A 46 -5.18 -6.93 5.71
N ASN A 47 -5.46 -7.34 6.94
CA ASN A 47 -5.89 -8.70 7.27
C ASN A 47 -7.37 -8.91 6.94
N GLY A 48 -7.65 -9.31 5.70
CA GLY A 48 -8.99 -9.62 5.26
C GLY A 48 -9.16 -9.55 3.75
N SER A 49 -10.38 -9.79 3.30
CA SER A 49 -10.77 -9.62 1.90
C SER A 49 -11.07 -8.16 1.56
N GLY A 50 -10.99 -7.83 0.28
CA GLY A 50 -11.38 -6.53 -0.25
C GLY A 50 -10.45 -6.10 -1.38
N HIS A 51 -10.99 -5.36 -2.36
CA HIS A 51 -10.18 -4.69 -3.37
C HIS A 51 -10.19 -3.18 -3.10
N GLY A 52 -9.05 -2.68 -2.62
CA GLY A 52 -8.92 -1.34 -2.07
C GLY A 52 -9.50 -1.21 -0.64
N HIS A 53 -8.94 -0.28 0.13
CA HIS A 53 -9.37 0.01 1.51
C HIS A 53 -9.42 1.52 1.83
N VAL A 54 -8.57 2.33 1.18
CA VAL A 54 -8.50 3.78 1.39
C VAL A 54 -9.79 4.46 0.93
N GLY A 55 -10.45 5.20 1.82
CA GLY A 55 -11.71 5.87 1.57
C GLY A 55 -12.91 4.92 1.40
N LEU A 56 -12.73 3.63 1.70
CA LEU A 56 -13.76 2.59 1.52
C LEU A 56 -14.29 2.05 2.86
N GLY A 57 -14.13 2.83 3.94
CA GLY A 57 -14.70 2.55 5.26
C GLY A 57 -13.78 1.77 6.20
N ASN A 58 -12.52 1.55 5.85
CA ASN A 58 -11.53 0.98 6.77
C ASN A 58 -10.85 2.13 7.53
N ALA A 59 -11.42 2.51 8.67
CA ALA A 59 -10.94 3.66 9.45
C ALA A 59 -9.45 3.55 9.84
N ALA A 60 -8.95 2.34 10.11
CA ALA A 60 -7.52 2.13 10.44
C ALA A 60 -6.61 2.43 9.24
N VAL A 61 -7.03 2.04 8.03
CA VAL A 61 -6.31 2.39 6.80
C VAL A 61 -6.40 3.88 6.51
N ASP A 62 -7.58 4.47 6.69
CA ASP A 62 -7.82 5.89 6.43
C ASP A 62 -6.95 6.79 7.32
N GLU A 63 -6.84 6.47 8.62
CA GLU A 63 -5.98 7.18 9.56
C GLU A 63 -4.50 7.11 9.15
N ILE A 64 -4.01 5.91 8.83
CA ILE A 64 -2.62 5.70 8.37
C ILE A 64 -2.33 6.52 7.11
N VAL A 65 -3.24 6.55 6.14
CA VAL A 65 -3.05 7.31 4.89
C VAL A 65 -3.03 8.81 5.17
N VAL A 66 -3.94 9.31 6.02
CA VAL A 66 -3.97 10.72 6.38
C VAL A 66 -2.69 11.15 7.08
N ASP A 67 -2.18 10.35 8.00
CA ASP A 67 -0.92 10.65 8.71
C ASP A 67 0.29 10.56 7.78
N TYR A 68 0.39 9.51 6.97
CA TYR A 68 1.44 9.40 5.96
C TYR A 68 1.43 10.57 4.97
N LEU A 69 0.26 11.07 4.56
CA LEU A 69 0.17 12.24 3.69
C LEU A 69 0.63 13.55 4.37
N ARG A 70 0.67 13.61 5.71
CA ARG A 70 1.15 14.77 6.46
C ARG A 70 2.67 14.79 6.62
N ASP A 71 3.29 13.64 6.90
CA ASP A 71 4.70 13.58 7.29
C ASP A 71 5.57 12.57 6.51
N GLY A 72 4.95 11.76 5.64
CA GLY A 72 5.62 10.76 4.84
C GLY A 72 6.13 9.55 5.63
N GLN A 73 5.67 9.36 6.87
CA GLN A 73 6.12 8.28 7.76
C GLN A 73 5.00 7.27 8.01
N VAL A 74 5.39 6.02 8.25
CA VAL A 74 4.50 4.98 8.74
C VAL A 74 5.30 3.95 9.54
N THR A 75 4.81 3.62 10.73
CA THR A 75 5.39 2.58 11.60
C THR A 75 4.54 1.31 11.65
N VAL A 76 3.27 1.42 11.25
CA VAL A 76 2.33 0.31 11.18
C VAL A 76 2.65 -0.53 9.96
N THR A 77 2.67 -1.85 10.11
CA THR A 77 2.89 -2.80 9.00
C THR A 77 1.67 -3.67 8.73
N GLU A 78 0.67 -3.63 9.60
CA GLU A 78 -0.49 -4.52 9.54
C GLU A 78 -1.71 -3.90 10.24
N VAL A 79 -2.90 -4.07 9.67
CA VAL A 79 -4.18 -3.59 10.21
C VAL A 79 -5.29 -4.60 9.94
N PRO A 80 -6.38 -4.61 10.72
CA PRO A 80 -7.55 -5.43 10.41
C PRO A 80 -8.20 -5.01 9.08
N GLY A 81 -8.77 -5.99 8.38
CA GLY A 81 -9.67 -5.74 7.25
C GLY A 81 -11.03 -5.19 7.69
N LEU A 82 -11.91 -5.00 6.71
CA LEU A 82 -13.31 -4.68 6.99
C LEU A 82 -13.97 -5.92 7.59
N ASN A 83 -14.27 -5.88 8.90
CA ASN A 83 -15.16 -6.86 9.51
C ASN A 83 -16.56 -6.65 8.91
N ARG A 84 -16.91 -7.44 7.89
CA ARG A 84 -18.29 -7.58 7.42
C ARG A 84 -18.77 -9.00 7.63
#